data_AF-A0A4R4UBU2-F1
#
_entry.id   AF-A0A4R4UBU2-F1
#
_cell.length_a   1.000
_cell.length_b   1.000
_cell.length_c   1.000
_cell.angle_alpha   90.00
_cell.angle_beta   90.00
_cell.angle_gamma   90.00
#
_symmetry.space_group_name_H-M   'P 1'
#
loop_
_entity.id
_entity.type
_entity.pdbx_description
1 polymer ?
#
loop_
_entity_poly.entity_id
_entity_poly.type
_entity_poly.pdbx_seq_one_letter_code
_entity_poly.pdbx_strand_id
1 'polypeptide(L)'
;MGPVKGPVRVAAVQFATGRDAGANLDACLRMIDEAAGAGARLIVLPEFCNRISWYDDRAAAERAACTPDGPFLAAVAARAAAHRAHIKINVTLAAGGRVTVASLLYGPDGALLGRADKLVLMGAEGDHLDAGTAAGPVIDTPHGRVGMYACMEGVTSEVPRDLAVRGAQLLLNSLNSFALDEASLHIPVRAAENRVWVVAANKVGPLLPEEALPAIAARLGVPAGLLDGAGESQIVAPDGTVVAKAPRTGEAVVVADIDPALADDKVRPDGTDLFAARRPALYAPITAPPVPRSAPAGAAKLNAAVVRSPGLVAEAVRAGAELVVLPELAFGAAARPAGAIAALAEAVRGTAAHAVTTVRDGDGGHAAYLVGADGLAGRQPRLHGGAGEKLEIFTLPWGRLALIAGDDALFPETFRLAAIADADVAAVPFTPLEPWETALGLPERSAENRLNVVASGPDGGLILALPADFTLWTSWDGPFEGRISHPLVNQAGGPVTIAGVHPAQAVNRLVSKNTDLVGGRPAHAVAALAADAPSGAPR
;
A
#
# COMPACT_ATOMS: atom_id res chain seq x y z
N MET A 1 -19.45 -27.89 10.28
CA MET A 1 -18.86 -28.68 9.18
C MET A 1 -17.44 -28.20 9.01
N GLY A 2 -16.44 -29.09 9.05
CA GLY A 2 -15.06 -28.70 8.76
C GLY A 2 -14.96 -28.24 7.30
N PRO A 3 -14.21 -27.16 6.98
CA PRO A 3 -14.25 -26.61 5.64
C PRO A 3 -13.53 -27.54 4.67
N VAL A 4 -14.21 -27.88 3.59
CA VAL A 4 -13.56 -28.37 2.38
C VAL A 4 -12.82 -27.18 1.78
N LYS A 5 -11.52 -27.06 2.08
CA LYS A 5 -10.59 -26.11 1.44
C LYS A 5 -10.28 -26.63 0.02
N GLY A 6 -11.24 -26.46 -0.89
CA GLY A 6 -11.06 -26.72 -2.32
C GLY A 6 -10.93 -25.42 -3.11
N PRO A 7 -10.48 -25.48 -4.38
CA PRO A 7 -10.42 -24.30 -5.24
C PRO A 7 -11.81 -23.65 -5.35
N VAL A 8 -11.84 -22.32 -5.25
CA VAL A 8 -13.05 -21.50 -5.39
C VAL A 8 -12.91 -20.58 -6.59
N ARG A 9 -13.96 -20.49 -7.40
CA ARG A 9 -14.03 -19.46 -8.44
C ARG A 9 -14.47 -18.14 -7.85
N VAL A 10 -13.64 -17.10 -8.01
CA VAL A 10 -13.94 -15.74 -7.56
C VAL A 10 -14.10 -14.81 -8.75
N ALA A 11 -14.81 -13.70 -8.56
CA ALA A 11 -14.99 -12.67 -9.58
C ALA A 11 -14.69 -11.27 -9.04
N ALA A 12 -13.94 -10.49 -9.82
CA ALA A 12 -13.89 -9.05 -9.71
C ALA A 12 -14.75 -8.44 -10.83
N VAL A 13 -15.68 -7.57 -10.45
CA VAL A 13 -16.69 -7.01 -11.34
C VAL A 13 -16.42 -5.53 -11.57
N GLN A 14 -16.61 -5.06 -12.80
CA GLN A 14 -16.30 -3.70 -13.22
C GLN A 14 -17.46 -3.09 -14.00
N PHE A 15 -17.97 -1.94 -13.54
CA PHE A 15 -19.02 -1.18 -14.24
C PHE A 15 -19.03 0.28 -13.75
N ALA A 16 -19.80 1.12 -14.45
CA ALA A 16 -20.02 2.52 -14.10
C ALA A 16 -21.30 2.69 -13.27
N THR A 17 -21.35 3.74 -12.45
CA THR A 17 -22.57 4.12 -11.71
C THR A 17 -22.91 5.58 -11.98
N GLY A 18 -24.19 5.91 -12.09
CA GLY A 18 -24.69 7.29 -12.20
C GLY A 18 -25.32 7.80 -10.90
N ARG A 19 -26.19 8.81 -10.98
CA ARG A 19 -26.96 9.32 -9.82
C ARG A 19 -28.29 8.58 -9.59
N ASP A 20 -28.76 7.80 -10.56
CA ASP A 20 -30.00 7.02 -10.48
C ASP A 20 -29.75 5.68 -9.78
N ALA A 21 -30.26 5.54 -8.56
CA ALA A 21 -30.09 4.33 -7.77
C ALA A 21 -30.79 3.10 -8.37
N GLY A 22 -31.87 3.27 -9.15
CA GLY A 22 -32.55 2.18 -9.83
C GLY A 22 -31.72 1.62 -10.98
N ALA A 23 -31.22 2.49 -11.86
CA ALA A 23 -30.32 2.09 -12.94
C ALA A 23 -29.02 1.45 -12.41
N ASN A 24 -28.48 1.99 -11.32
CA ASN A 24 -27.32 1.43 -10.64
C ASN A 24 -27.60 0.04 -10.05
N LEU A 25 -28.79 -0.17 -9.48
CA LEU A 25 -29.20 -1.49 -8.98
C LEU A 25 -29.30 -2.48 -10.13
N ASP A 26 -29.96 -2.12 -11.25
CA ASP A 26 -30.07 -2.97 -12.42
C ASP A 26 -28.70 -3.39 -12.97
N ALA A 27 -27.73 -2.47 -13.00
CA ALA A 27 -26.35 -2.77 -13.33
C ALA A 27 -25.73 -3.77 -12.34
N CYS A 28 -25.86 -3.53 -11.02
CA CYS A 28 -25.36 -4.44 -10.00
C CYS A 28 -25.92 -5.87 -10.19
N LEU A 29 -27.24 -6.01 -10.31
CA LEU A 29 -27.89 -7.32 -10.43
C LEU A 29 -27.49 -8.02 -11.72
N ARG A 30 -27.44 -7.31 -12.85
CA ARG A 30 -26.98 -7.87 -14.14
C ARG A 30 -25.54 -8.38 -14.07
N MET A 31 -24.63 -7.60 -13.48
CA MET A 31 -23.23 -7.99 -13.38
C MET A 31 -23.00 -9.13 -12.36
N ILE A 32 -23.80 -9.17 -11.29
CA ILE A 32 -23.85 -10.33 -10.37
C ILE A 32 -24.32 -11.58 -11.11
N ASP A 33 -25.40 -11.47 -11.90
CA ASP A 33 -25.96 -12.57 -12.68
C ASP A 33 -24.91 -13.11 -13.69
N GLU A 34 -24.16 -12.22 -14.35
CA GLU A 34 -23.06 -12.57 -15.25
C GLU A 34 -21.91 -13.28 -14.53
N ALA A 35 -21.46 -12.76 -13.39
CA ALA A 35 -20.39 -13.38 -12.60
C ALA A 35 -20.77 -14.75 -12.04
N ALA A 36 -22.01 -14.89 -11.54
CA ALA A 36 -22.53 -16.17 -11.11
C ALA A 36 -22.67 -17.16 -12.28
N GLY A 37 -23.09 -16.69 -13.46
CA GLY A 37 -23.14 -17.43 -14.70
C GLY A 37 -21.76 -17.94 -15.16
N ALA A 38 -20.70 -17.18 -14.90
CA ALA A 38 -19.31 -17.59 -15.10
C ALA A 38 -18.79 -18.61 -14.04
N GLY A 39 -19.64 -18.99 -13.08
CA GLY A 39 -19.37 -19.99 -12.06
C GLY A 39 -18.78 -19.42 -10.77
N ALA A 40 -18.68 -18.10 -10.61
CA ALA A 40 -18.15 -17.50 -9.39
C ALA A 40 -19.03 -17.79 -8.17
N ARG A 41 -18.39 -17.96 -7.01
CA ARG A 41 -19.04 -18.16 -5.70
C ARG A 41 -18.66 -17.13 -4.65
N LEU A 42 -17.70 -16.27 -4.98
CA LEU A 42 -17.37 -15.05 -4.26
C LEU A 42 -17.21 -13.92 -5.28
N ILE A 43 -18.08 -12.93 -5.22
CA ILE A 43 -18.21 -11.87 -6.22
C ILE A 43 -17.97 -10.52 -5.52
N VAL A 44 -17.03 -9.73 -6.04
CA VAL A 44 -16.68 -8.41 -5.51
C VAL A 44 -17.13 -7.33 -6.48
N LEU A 45 -17.95 -6.40 -6.00
CA LEU A 45 -18.41 -5.24 -6.76
C LEU A 45 -17.58 -3.98 -6.42
N PRO A 46 -17.56 -2.97 -7.32
CA PRO A 46 -16.86 -1.70 -7.09
C PRO A 46 -17.40 -0.88 -5.90
N GLU A 47 -16.71 0.20 -5.57
CA GLU A 47 -17.09 1.10 -4.48
C GLU A 47 -18.26 2.02 -4.88
N PHE A 48 -19.13 2.41 -3.94
CA PHE A 48 -20.30 3.27 -4.21
C PHE A 48 -21.20 2.70 -5.33
N CYS A 49 -21.61 1.45 -5.23
CA CYS A 49 -22.47 0.79 -6.21
C CYS A 49 -23.84 1.47 -6.37
N ASN A 50 -24.29 2.26 -5.39
CA ASN A 50 -25.58 2.95 -5.45
C ASN A 50 -25.52 4.36 -6.06
N ARG A 51 -24.32 4.99 -6.22
CA ARG A 51 -24.15 6.27 -6.92
C ARG A 51 -22.71 6.68 -7.23
N ILE A 52 -22.53 7.80 -7.92
CA ILE A 52 -21.28 8.59 -7.88
C ILE A 52 -21.06 9.24 -6.50
N SER A 53 -19.82 9.25 -6.01
CA SER A 53 -19.43 9.78 -4.70
C SER A 53 -19.36 11.32 -4.68
N TRP A 54 -20.47 11.98 -5.03
CA TRP A 54 -20.60 13.43 -5.10
C TRP A 54 -21.94 13.89 -4.52
N TYR A 55 -21.90 14.84 -3.60
CA TYR A 55 -23.05 15.35 -2.86
C TYR A 55 -22.98 16.87 -2.74
N ASP A 56 -24.14 17.52 -2.80
CA ASP A 56 -24.22 18.98 -2.62
C ASP A 56 -24.16 19.38 -1.15
N ASP A 57 -24.76 18.56 -0.27
CA ASP A 57 -24.75 18.73 1.18
C ASP A 57 -24.97 17.39 1.91
N ARG A 58 -24.87 17.42 3.24
CA ARG A 58 -25.12 16.25 4.11
C ARG A 58 -26.53 15.68 3.96
N ALA A 59 -27.55 16.53 3.83
CA ALA A 59 -28.93 16.07 3.70
C ALA A 59 -29.17 15.37 2.36
N ALA A 60 -28.49 15.81 1.30
CA ALA A 60 -28.47 15.16 0.00
C ALA A 60 -27.78 13.80 0.08
N ALA A 61 -26.67 13.70 0.82
CA ALA A 61 -26.01 12.41 1.09
C ALA A 61 -26.94 11.45 1.86
N GLU A 62 -27.66 11.93 2.87
CA GLU A 62 -28.64 11.13 3.62
C GLU A 62 -29.79 10.62 2.74
N ARG A 63 -30.40 11.48 1.92
CA ARG A 63 -31.48 11.09 0.99
C ARG A 63 -31.03 10.10 -0.08
N ALA A 64 -29.77 10.21 -0.48
CA ALA A 64 -29.15 9.39 -1.52
C ALA A 64 -28.70 8.01 -1.03
N ALA A 65 -28.49 7.85 0.28
CA ALA A 65 -27.92 6.67 0.85
C ALA A 65 -28.90 5.48 0.81
N CYS A 66 -28.35 4.27 0.71
CA CYS A 66 -29.10 3.07 1.03
C CYS A 66 -29.39 3.03 2.53
N THR A 67 -30.40 2.26 2.93
CA THR A 67 -30.63 1.86 4.32
C THR A 67 -30.44 0.34 4.44
N PRO A 68 -30.05 -0.19 5.62
CA PRO A 68 -29.78 -1.63 5.80
C PRO A 68 -30.91 -2.54 5.31
N ASP A 69 -32.16 -2.19 5.62
CA ASP A 69 -33.37 -2.95 5.24
C ASP A 69 -34.04 -2.40 3.97
N GLY A 70 -33.32 -1.55 3.22
CA GLY A 70 -33.83 -0.88 2.03
C GLY A 70 -33.91 -1.81 0.81
N PRO A 71 -34.73 -1.44 -0.19
CA PRO A 71 -34.98 -2.29 -1.36
C PRO A 71 -33.73 -2.60 -2.18
N PHE A 72 -32.77 -1.67 -2.25
CA PHE A 72 -31.51 -1.85 -2.97
C PHE A 72 -30.71 -3.03 -2.40
N LEU A 73 -30.48 -3.03 -1.09
CA LEU A 73 -29.72 -4.07 -0.41
C LEU A 73 -30.50 -5.39 -0.30
N ALA A 74 -31.83 -5.33 -0.13
CA ALA A 74 -32.68 -6.50 -0.18
C ALA A 74 -32.60 -7.24 -1.53
N ALA A 75 -32.56 -6.50 -2.65
CA ALA A 75 -32.42 -7.09 -3.98
C ALA A 75 -31.04 -7.76 -4.18
N VAL A 76 -29.95 -7.14 -3.68
CA VAL A 76 -28.61 -7.72 -3.71
C VAL A 76 -28.54 -8.99 -2.85
N ALA A 77 -29.11 -8.96 -1.64
CA ALA A 77 -29.22 -10.13 -0.77
C ALA A 77 -30.02 -11.27 -1.44
N ALA A 78 -31.14 -10.95 -2.10
CA ALA A 78 -31.92 -11.92 -2.85
C ALA A 78 -31.12 -12.56 -4.00
N ARG A 79 -30.25 -11.79 -4.67
CA ARG A 79 -29.34 -12.33 -5.70
C ARG A 79 -28.24 -13.22 -5.13
N ALA A 80 -27.69 -12.87 -3.97
CA ALA A 80 -26.75 -13.74 -3.27
C ALA A 80 -27.38 -15.11 -2.98
N ALA A 81 -28.63 -15.11 -2.48
CA ALA A 81 -29.42 -16.33 -2.23
C ALA A 81 -29.72 -17.11 -3.52
N ALA A 82 -30.18 -16.43 -4.57
CA ALA A 82 -30.55 -17.06 -5.84
C ALA A 82 -29.37 -17.79 -6.50
N HIS A 83 -28.18 -17.20 -6.44
CA HIS A 83 -26.96 -17.76 -7.02
C HIS A 83 -26.15 -18.63 -6.07
N ARG A 84 -26.54 -18.71 -4.80
CA ARG A 84 -25.77 -19.37 -3.72
C ARG A 84 -24.32 -18.88 -3.70
N ALA A 85 -24.14 -17.57 -3.81
CA ALA A 85 -22.85 -16.91 -3.90
C ALA A 85 -22.67 -15.92 -2.75
N HIS A 86 -21.42 -15.72 -2.34
CA HIS A 86 -21.04 -14.63 -1.47
C HIS A 86 -20.88 -13.37 -2.32
N ILE A 87 -21.51 -12.26 -1.92
CA ILE A 87 -21.47 -11.00 -2.65
C ILE A 87 -20.96 -9.90 -1.75
N LYS A 88 -19.81 -9.33 -2.10
CA LYS A 88 -19.25 -8.13 -1.47
C LYS A 88 -19.68 -6.92 -2.27
N ILE A 89 -20.48 -6.05 -1.65
CA ILE A 89 -20.93 -4.79 -2.22
C ILE A 89 -20.49 -3.63 -1.34
N ASN A 90 -20.23 -2.47 -1.95
CA ASN A 90 -19.96 -1.25 -1.21
C ASN A 90 -20.92 -0.14 -1.64
N VAL A 91 -21.52 0.56 -0.68
CA VAL A 91 -22.54 1.60 -0.89
C VAL A 91 -22.36 2.77 0.06
N THR A 92 -22.94 3.92 -0.29
CA THR A 92 -23.25 4.92 0.75
C THR A 92 -24.45 4.46 1.56
N LEU A 93 -24.29 4.36 2.87
CA LEU A 93 -25.24 3.75 3.79
C LEU A 93 -25.61 4.71 4.93
N ALA A 94 -26.90 4.98 5.08
CA ALA A 94 -27.47 5.69 6.21
C ALA A 94 -27.95 4.68 7.26
N ALA A 95 -27.32 4.67 8.43
CA ALA A 95 -27.66 3.77 9.53
C ALA A 95 -27.27 4.40 10.88
N GLY A 96 -28.17 4.33 11.86
CA GLY A 96 -27.89 4.80 13.22
C GLY A 96 -27.54 6.29 13.31
N GLY A 97 -28.14 7.13 12.46
CA GLY A 97 -27.87 8.58 12.40
C GLY A 97 -26.56 8.96 11.72
N ARG A 98 -25.83 8.00 11.13
CA ARG A 98 -24.59 8.22 10.39
C ARG A 98 -24.76 7.91 8.92
N VAL A 99 -24.00 8.59 8.06
CA VAL A 99 -23.90 8.28 6.62
C VAL A 99 -22.48 7.87 6.33
N THR A 100 -22.26 6.61 5.99
CA THR A 100 -20.93 6.02 5.84
C THR A 100 -20.74 5.46 4.44
N VAL A 101 -19.48 5.20 4.06
CA VAL A 101 -19.17 4.32 2.93
C VAL A 101 -19.00 2.91 3.49
N ALA A 102 -19.93 2.01 3.20
CA ALA A 102 -20.01 0.71 3.88
C ALA A 102 -19.79 -0.44 2.90
N SER A 103 -18.83 -1.32 3.22
CA SER A 103 -18.66 -2.63 2.60
C SER A 103 -19.50 -3.66 3.34
N LEU A 104 -20.30 -4.43 2.60
CA LEU A 104 -21.24 -5.44 3.10
C LEU A 104 -20.96 -6.77 2.41
N LEU A 105 -20.87 -7.85 3.18
CA LEU A 105 -20.75 -9.21 2.64
C LEU A 105 -22.05 -9.98 2.87
N TYR A 106 -22.75 -10.31 1.79
CA TYR A 106 -23.91 -11.20 1.81
C TYR A 106 -23.49 -12.64 1.56
N GLY A 107 -24.09 -13.57 2.31
CA GLY A 107 -23.88 -15.01 2.20
C GLY A 107 -24.78 -15.67 1.15
N PRO A 108 -24.56 -16.96 0.88
CA PRO A 108 -25.28 -17.72 -0.16
C PRO A 108 -26.76 -18.00 0.16
N ASP A 109 -27.23 -17.62 1.34
CA ASP A 109 -28.64 -17.63 1.78
C ASP A 109 -29.25 -16.22 1.79
N GLY A 110 -28.48 -15.20 1.39
CA GLY A 110 -28.86 -13.80 1.43
C GLY A 110 -28.64 -13.12 2.79
N ALA A 111 -28.13 -13.82 3.80
CA ALA A 111 -27.85 -13.21 5.10
C ALA A 111 -26.67 -12.24 5.02
N LEU A 112 -26.75 -11.11 5.73
CA LEU A 112 -25.59 -10.22 5.91
C LEU A 112 -24.60 -10.86 6.89
N LEU A 113 -23.44 -11.29 6.40
CA LEU A 113 -22.40 -11.93 7.20
C LEU A 113 -21.51 -10.93 7.93
N GLY A 114 -21.36 -9.72 7.38
CA GLY A 114 -20.60 -8.67 8.04
C GLY A 114 -20.60 -7.34 7.29
N ARG A 115 -20.22 -6.30 8.03
CA ARG A 115 -20.14 -4.91 7.57
C ARG A 115 -18.81 -4.30 8.00
N ALA A 116 -18.18 -3.53 7.13
CA ALA A 116 -17.03 -2.69 7.42
C ALA A 116 -17.26 -1.29 6.85
N ASP A 117 -17.25 -0.28 7.71
CA ASP A 117 -17.35 1.13 7.30
C ASP A 117 -15.95 1.66 6.98
N LYS A 118 -15.78 2.29 5.82
CA LYS A 118 -14.51 2.83 5.31
C LYS A 118 -13.89 3.78 6.33
N LEU A 119 -12.70 3.45 6.80
CA LEU A 119 -11.96 4.16 7.84
C LEU A 119 -11.27 5.41 7.30
N VAL A 120 -10.78 5.37 6.06
CA VAL A 120 -10.02 6.45 5.43
C VAL A 120 -10.83 7.04 4.28
N LEU A 121 -11.43 8.21 4.51
CA LEU A 121 -12.17 8.94 3.47
C LEU A 121 -11.22 9.74 2.57
N MET A 122 -11.53 9.80 1.28
CA MET A 122 -10.74 10.50 0.28
C MET A 122 -11.44 11.77 -0.21
N GLY A 123 -10.75 12.91 -0.16
CA GLY A 123 -11.23 14.14 -0.81
C GLY A 123 -12.62 14.58 -0.34
N ALA A 124 -13.54 14.71 -1.31
CA ALA A 124 -14.90 15.18 -1.11
C ALA A 124 -15.78 14.21 -0.29
N GLU A 125 -15.36 12.94 -0.11
CA GLU A 125 -16.06 12.00 0.77
C GLU A 125 -16.18 12.58 2.19
N GLY A 126 -15.10 13.16 2.71
CA GLY A 126 -15.06 13.73 4.05
C GLY A 126 -15.84 15.03 4.23
N ASP A 127 -16.37 15.63 3.15
CA ASP A 127 -17.18 16.84 3.25
C ASP A 127 -18.60 16.51 3.78
N HIS A 128 -19.12 15.31 3.49
CA HIS A 128 -20.52 14.94 3.77
C HIS A 128 -20.73 13.53 4.36
N LEU A 129 -19.71 12.68 4.38
CA LEU A 129 -19.77 11.31 4.90
C LEU A 129 -18.97 11.16 6.20
N ASP A 130 -19.38 10.19 7.01
CA ASP A 130 -18.75 9.84 8.28
C ASP A 130 -17.76 8.68 8.08
N ALA A 131 -16.54 8.83 8.60
CA ALA A 131 -15.53 7.78 8.57
C ALA A 131 -15.87 6.62 9.53
N GLY A 132 -15.46 5.40 9.20
CA GLY A 132 -15.57 4.24 10.08
C GLY A 132 -14.83 4.43 11.40
N THR A 133 -15.37 3.84 12.47
CA THR A 133 -14.87 4.02 13.84
C THR A 133 -14.29 2.75 14.45
N ALA A 134 -14.32 1.63 13.72
CA ALA A 134 -13.89 0.34 14.22
C ALA A 134 -13.31 -0.53 13.09
N ALA A 135 -12.38 -1.41 13.44
CA ALA A 135 -11.81 -2.37 12.50
C ALA A 135 -12.90 -3.24 11.85
N GLY A 136 -12.78 -3.50 10.55
CA GLY A 136 -13.67 -4.42 9.85
C GLY A 136 -13.49 -5.88 10.33
N PRO A 137 -14.54 -6.72 10.29
CA PRO A 137 -14.43 -8.12 10.70
C PRO A 137 -13.58 -8.94 9.72
N VAL A 138 -12.94 -10.00 10.24
CA VAL A 138 -12.50 -11.14 9.41
C VAL A 138 -13.59 -12.20 9.51
N ILE A 139 -14.16 -12.58 8.36
CA ILE A 139 -15.36 -13.41 8.27
C ILE A 139 -14.97 -14.80 7.79
N ASP A 140 -15.28 -15.83 8.58
CA ASP A 140 -15.15 -17.22 8.15
C ASP A 140 -16.19 -17.56 7.09
N THR A 141 -15.73 -18.08 5.96
CA THR A 141 -16.60 -18.59 4.90
C THR A 141 -16.14 -20.00 4.50
N PRO A 142 -16.98 -20.78 3.78
CA PRO A 142 -16.54 -22.03 3.16
C PRO A 142 -15.37 -21.85 2.17
N HIS A 143 -15.08 -20.62 1.74
CA HIS A 143 -14.03 -20.26 0.80
C HIS A 143 -12.80 -19.65 1.48
N GLY A 144 -12.68 -19.75 2.81
CA GLY A 144 -11.59 -19.16 3.58
C GLY A 144 -12.00 -17.91 4.36
N ARG A 145 -11.03 -17.33 5.07
CA ARG A 145 -11.21 -16.15 5.93
C ARG A 145 -11.12 -14.87 5.11
N VAL A 146 -12.20 -14.09 5.11
CA VAL A 146 -12.35 -12.91 4.25
C VAL A 146 -12.20 -11.62 5.06
N GLY A 147 -11.35 -10.71 4.59
CA GLY A 147 -11.28 -9.31 5.02
C GLY A 147 -11.81 -8.37 3.93
N MET A 148 -12.43 -7.25 4.33
CA MET A 148 -12.96 -6.24 3.40
C MET A 148 -12.34 -4.88 3.66
N TYR A 149 -11.95 -4.19 2.60
CA TYR A 149 -11.53 -2.79 2.63
C TYR A 149 -11.96 -2.08 1.34
N ALA A 150 -11.78 -0.76 1.27
CA ALA A 150 -12.18 0.04 0.12
C ALA A 150 -11.16 1.13 -0.26
N CYS A 151 -10.78 1.13 -1.54
CA CYS A 151 -10.08 2.20 -2.25
C CYS A 151 -8.86 2.75 -1.50
N MET A 152 -8.97 3.97 -0.96
CA MET A 152 -7.89 4.67 -0.25
C MET A 152 -7.26 3.85 0.90
N GLU A 153 -8.02 2.94 1.52
CA GLU A 153 -7.49 2.02 2.55
C GLU A 153 -6.46 1.02 2.01
N GLY A 154 -6.44 0.78 0.69
CA GLY A 154 -5.47 -0.09 0.01
C GLY A 154 -4.24 0.64 -0.55
N VAL A 155 -4.28 1.97 -0.60
CA VAL A 155 -3.14 2.82 -1.01
C VAL A 155 -2.08 2.85 0.11
N THR A 156 -2.48 2.52 1.35
CA THR A 156 -1.56 2.33 2.47
C THR A 156 -1.68 0.92 3.06
N SER A 157 -0.67 0.50 3.82
CA SER A 157 -0.55 -0.88 4.30
C SER A 157 -1.43 -1.22 5.50
N GLU A 158 -1.86 -0.25 6.30
CA GLU A 158 -2.33 -0.50 7.67
C GLU A 158 -3.59 -1.35 7.73
N VAL A 159 -4.61 -1.04 6.94
CA VAL A 159 -5.89 -1.78 6.94
C VAL A 159 -5.71 -3.19 6.34
N PRO A 160 -5.09 -3.36 5.16
CA PRO A 160 -4.78 -4.69 4.62
C PRO A 160 -3.92 -5.54 5.58
N ARG A 161 -2.90 -4.95 6.20
CA ARG A 161 -2.01 -5.65 7.14
C ARG A 161 -2.75 -6.05 8.40
N ASP A 162 -3.59 -5.18 8.98
CA ASP A 162 -4.40 -5.50 10.16
C ASP A 162 -5.33 -6.70 9.90
N LEU A 163 -6.01 -6.71 8.74
CA LEU A 163 -6.87 -7.83 8.32
C LEU A 163 -6.07 -9.14 8.16
N ALA A 164 -4.91 -9.07 7.51
CA ALA A 164 -4.06 -10.24 7.30
C ALA A 164 -3.47 -10.78 8.61
N VAL A 165 -3.04 -9.91 9.53
CA VAL A 165 -2.53 -10.30 10.86
C VAL A 165 -3.63 -10.96 11.70
N ARG A 166 -4.89 -10.55 11.52
CA ARG A 166 -6.06 -11.21 12.12
C ARG A 166 -6.49 -12.49 11.38
N GLY A 167 -5.70 -12.93 10.40
CA GLY A 167 -5.83 -14.23 9.75
C GLY A 167 -6.60 -14.23 8.43
N ALA A 168 -6.91 -13.08 7.84
CA ALA A 168 -7.54 -13.07 6.51
C ALA A 168 -6.67 -13.80 5.47
N GLN A 169 -7.30 -14.65 4.67
CA GLN A 169 -6.70 -15.36 3.53
C GLN A 169 -7.05 -14.69 2.20
N LEU A 170 -8.19 -14.00 2.16
CA LEU A 170 -8.66 -13.22 1.02
C LEU A 170 -8.99 -11.80 1.47
N LEU A 171 -8.49 -10.81 0.74
CA LEU A 171 -8.90 -9.43 0.91
C LEU A 171 -9.75 -8.98 -0.28
N LEU A 172 -10.91 -8.38 0.01
CA LEU A 172 -11.85 -7.93 -1.01
C LEU A 172 -11.86 -6.41 -1.07
N ASN A 173 -11.29 -5.86 -2.13
CA ASN A 173 -11.15 -4.42 -2.34
C ASN A 173 -12.23 -3.90 -3.29
N SER A 174 -12.99 -2.88 -2.86
CA SER A 174 -13.90 -2.14 -3.74
C SER A 174 -13.28 -0.78 -3.99
N LEU A 175 -13.16 -0.37 -5.26
CA LEU A 175 -12.51 0.87 -5.64
C LEU A 175 -13.45 1.80 -6.44
N ASN A 176 -13.24 3.10 -6.25
CA ASN A 176 -13.77 4.20 -7.04
C ASN A 176 -12.59 5.12 -7.38
N SER A 177 -11.68 4.62 -8.24
CA SER A 177 -10.40 5.29 -8.51
C SER A 177 -10.13 5.40 -10.02
N PHE A 178 -9.66 6.58 -10.43
CA PHE A 178 -9.13 6.85 -11.77
C PHE A 178 -7.62 6.63 -11.87
N ALA A 179 -6.97 6.32 -10.75
CA ALA A 179 -5.53 6.20 -10.67
C ALA A 179 -5.04 4.84 -11.21
N LEU A 180 -4.12 4.87 -12.17
CA LEU A 180 -3.54 3.68 -12.82
C LEU A 180 -2.57 2.92 -11.90
N ASP A 181 -2.01 3.59 -10.89
CA ASP A 181 -1.14 2.98 -9.89
C ASP A 181 -1.88 2.07 -8.91
N GLU A 182 -3.22 2.11 -8.86
CA GLU A 182 -4.03 1.09 -8.16
C GLU A 182 -3.72 -0.30 -8.69
N ALA A 183 -3.88 -0.49 -10.01
CA ALA A 183 -3.75 -1.80 -10.63
C ALA A 183 -2.29 -2.20 -10.82
N SER A 184 -1.39 -1.24 -11.07
CA SER A 184 0.02 -1.54 -11.34
C SER A 184 0.89 -1.65 -10.08
N LEU A 185 0.44 -1.16 -8.93
CA LEU A 185 1.25 -1.09 -7.72
C LEU A 185 0.49 -1.45 -6.44
N HIS A 186 -0.53 -0.66 -6.06
CA HIS A 186 -1.18 -0.76 -4.75
C HIS A 186 -1.87 -2.11 -4.53
N ILE A 187 -2.66 -2.58 -5.48
CA ILE A 187 -3.38 -3.86 -5.33
C ILE A 187 -2.40 -5.06 -5.29
N PRO A 188 -1.43 -5.20 -6.22
CA PRO A 188 -0.54 -6.35 -6.21
C PRO A 188 0.37 -6.43 -4.98
N VAL A 189 0.89 -5.30 -4.50
CA VAL A 189 1.77 -5.29 -3.32
C VAL A 189 1.03 -5.70 -2.06
N ARG A 190 -0.27 -5.37 -1.90
CA ARG A 190 -1.07 -5.83 -0.75
C ARG A 190 -1.22 -7.35 -0.71
N ALA A 191 -1.29 -8.00 -1.87
CA ALA A 191 -1.30 -9.45 -1.95
C ALA A 191 0.05 -10.04 -1.52
N ALA A 192 1.14 -9.58 -2.15
CA ALA A 192 2.50 -10.07 -1.94
C ALA A 192 3.00 -9.88 -0.51
N GLU A 193 2.89 -8.66 0.03
CA GLU A 193 3.43 -8.32 1.35
C GLU A 193 2.72 -9.06 2.50
N ASN A 194 1.45 -9.42 2.28
CA ASN A 194 0.63 -10.13 3.26
C ASN A 194 0.56 -11.63 2.98
N ARG A 195 1.06 -12.13 1.84
CA ARG A 195 0.88 -13.50 1.34
C ARG A 195 -0.59 -13.91 1.38
N VAL A 196 -1.46 -13.12 0.77
CA VAL A 196 -2.92 -13.37 0.71
C VAL A 196 -3.46 -13.14 -0.69
N TRP A 197 -4.61 -13.73 -0.99
CA TRP A 197 -5.33 -13.40 -2.21
C TRP A 197 -5.96 -12.01 -2.11
N VAL A 198 -5.98 -11.26 -3.21
CA VAL A 198 -6.73 -10.01 -3.32
C VAL A 198 -7.68 -10.08 -4.50
N VAL A 199 -8.96 -9.77 -4.28
CA VAL A 199 -9.98 -9.61 -5.32
C VAL A 199 -10.41 -8.16 -5.31
N ALA A 200 -10.03 -7.41 -6.34
CA ALA A 200 -10.17 -5.97 -6.41
C ALA A 200 -11.09 -5.56 -7.57
N ALA A 201 -12.19 -4.88 -7.26
CA ALA A 201 -13.17 -4.41 -8.22
C ALA A 201 -13.15 -2.87 -8.28
N ASN A 202 -12.81 -2.31 -9.44
CA ASN A 202 -12.77 -0.87 -9.66
C ASN A 202 -13.86 -0.44 -10.65
N LYS A 203 -14.25 0.83 -10.57
CA LYS A 203 -15.18 1.45 -11.50
C LYS A 203 -14.52 1.76 -12.85
N VAL A 204 -15.38 1.87 -13.85
CA VAL A 204 -15.09 2.53 -15.14
C VAL A 204 -16.05 3.68 -15.37
N GLY A 205 -15.73 4.54 -16.33
CA GLY A 205 -16.58 5.68 -16.70
C GLY A 205 -16.60 6.76 -15.62
N PRO A 206 -17.57 7.69 -15.66
CA PRO A 206 -17.53 8.89 -14.84
C PRO A 206 -17.55 8.61 -13.33
N LEU A 207 -16.56 9.15 -12.61
CA LEU A 207 -16.55 9.18 -11.14
C LEU A 207 -17.10 10.49 -10.56
N LEU A 208 -17.24 11.50 -11.43
CA LEU A 208 -17.71 12.84 -11.13
C LEU A 208 -18.97 13.14 -11.95
N PRO A 209 -19.80 14.11 -11.52
CA PRO A 209 -20.90 14.58 -12.36
C PRO A 209 -20.40 15.11 -13.70
N GLU A 210 -21.04 14.70 -14.79
CA GLU A 210 -20.64 15.08 -16.16
C GLU A 210 -20.61 16.60 -16.34
N GLU A 211 -21.57 17.31 -15.72
CA GLU A 211 -21.65 18.76 -15.76
C GLU A 211 -20.51 19.47 -15.00
N ALA A 212 -19.90 18.81 -14.01
CA ALA A 212 -18.82 19.36 -13.19
C ALA A 212 -17.43 18.98 -13.72
N LEU A 213 -17.35 17.92 -14.53
CA LEU A 213 -16.09 17.32 -14.98
C LEU A 213 -15.16 18.32 -15.69
N PRO A 214 -15.61 19.17 -16.65
CA PRO A 214 -14.70 20.12 -17.32
C PRO A 214 -14.07 21.14 -16.37
N ALA A 215 -14.86 21.64 -15.41
CA ALA A 215 -14.38 22.62 -14.43
C ALA A 215 -13.39 22.00 -13.44
N ILE A 216 -13.66 20.76 -12.99
CA ILE A 216 -12.75 20.02 -12.12
C ILE A 216 -11.46 19.68 -12.87
N ALA A 217 -11.54 19.11 -14.07
CA ALA A 217 -10.40 18.80 -14.93
C ALA A 217 -9.48 20.03 -15.11
N ALA A 218 -10.06 21.18 -15.45
CA ALA A 218 -9.32 22.44 -15.58
C ALA A 218 -8.67 22.87 -14.26
N ARG A 219 -9.35 22.72 -13.12
CA ARG A 219 -8.81 23.07 -11.79
C ARG A 219 -7.68 22.15 -11.34
N LEU A 220 -7.74 20.86 -11.68
CA LEU A 220 -6.70 19.88 -11.33
C LEU A 220 -5.54 19.88 -12.33
N GLY A 221 -5.69 20.53 -13.51
CA GLY A 221 -4.71 20.41 -14.60
C GLY A 221 -4.66 19.01 -15.21
N VAL A 222 -5.72 18.22 -15.06
CA VAL A 222 -5.82 16.82 -15.51
C VAL A 222 -6.77 16.73 -16.69
N PRO A 223 -6.43 16.01 -17.78
CA PRO A 223 -7.37 15.74 -18.86
C PRO A 223 -8.66 15.06 -18.34
N ALA A 224 -9.83 15.56 -18.75
CA ALA A 224 -11.12 15.07 -18.27
C ALA A 224 -11.30 13.54 -18.41
N GLY A 225 -10.85 12.95 -19.53
CA GLY A 225 -10.91 11.51 -19.76
C GLY A 225 -9.98 10.66 -18.88
N LEU A 226 -9.07 11.28 -18.11
CA LEU A 226 -8.23 10.63 -17.11
C LEU A 226 -8.80 10.73 -15.69
N LEU A 227 -10.00 11.30 -15.53
CA LEU A 227 -10.75 11.33 -14.26
C LEU A 227 -11.89 10.30 -14.22
N ASP A 228 -12.07 9.54 -15.31
CA ASP A 228 -12.92 8.36 -15.33
C ASP A 228 -12.26 7.20 -14.58
N GLY A 229 -13.07 6.30 -14.04
CA GLY A 229 -12.59 5.10 -13.36
C GLY A 229 -11.60 4.33 -14.24
N ALA A 230 -10.47 3.98 -13.64
CA ALA A 230 -9.35 3.36 -14.36
C ALA A 230 -9.64 1.93 -14.84
N GLY A 231 -10.75 1.35 -14.39
CA GLY A 231 -11.04 -0.05 -14.61
C GLY A 231 -9.95 -0.93 -14.02
N GLU A 232 -9.47 -1.88 -14.81
CA GLU A 232 -8.38 -2.79 -14.43
C GLU A 232 -8.64 -3.58 -13.14
N SER A 233 -9.92 -3.87 -12.87
CA SER A 233 -10.33 -4.81 -11.81
C SER A 233 -9.55 -6.13 -11.94
N GLN A 234 -9.07 -6.68 -10.85
CA GLN A 234 -8.12 -7.79 -10.91
C GLN A 234 -8.19 -8.75 -9.72
N ILE A 235 -7.70 -9.96 -9.98
CA ILE A 235 -7.50 -11.01 -8.98
C ILE A 235 -5.99 -11.26 -8.89
N VAL A 236 -5.45 -11.19 -7.68
CA VAL A 236 -4.01 -11.26 -7.42
C VAL A 236 -3.70 -12.39 -6.43
N ALA A 237 -2.71 -13.21 -6.79
CA ALA A 237 -2.18 -14.30 -6.00
C ALA A 237 -1.30 -13.83 -4.83
N PRO A 238 -1.08 -14.69 -3.81
CA PRO A 238 -0.25 -14.37 -2.63
C PRO A 238 1.18 -13.93 -2.90
N ASP A 239 1.74 -14.18 -4.09
CA ASP A 239 3.09 -13.75 -4.50
C ASP A 239 3.09 -12.39 -5.23
N GLY A 240 1.91 -11.77 -5.41
CA GLY A 240 1.72 -10.54 -6.18
C GLY A 240 1.41 -10.76 -7.66
N THR A 241 1.33 -12.01 -8.13
CA THR A 241 0.99 -12.30 -9.54
C THR A 241 -0.47 -11.96 -9.82
N VAL A 242 -0.71 -11.10 -10.81
CA VAL A 242 -2.05 -10.81 -11.33
C VAL A 242 -2.52 -11.97 -12.20
N VAL A 243 -3.47 -12.78 -11.71
CA VAL A 243 -3.95 -13.99 -12.40
C VAL A 243 -5.13 -13.71 -13.34
N ALA A 244 -5.84 -12.61 -13.14
CA ALA A 244 -6.89 -12.12 -14.03
C ALA A 244 -7.01 -10.60 -13.91
N LYS A 245 -7.21 -9.91 -15.04
CA LYS A 245 -7.28 -8.45 -15.11
C LYS A 245 -8.29 -7.98 -16.16
N ALA A 246 -9.16 -7.05 -15.78
CA ALA A 246 -10.16 -6.42 -16.63
C ALA A 246 -9.52 -5.33 -17.53
N PRO A 247 -10.18 -4.93 -18.62
CA PRO A 247 -9.72 -3.80 -19.43
C PRO A 247 -9.77 -2.47 -18.64
N ARG A 248 -9.10 -1.44 -19.18
CA ARG A 248 -9.13 -0.07 -18.63
C ARG A 248 -10.51 0.60 -18.73
N THR A 249 -11.33 0.19 -19.70
CA THR A 249 -12.64 0.79 -19.97
C THR A 249 -13.66 -0.30 -20.26
N GLY A 250 -14.94 0.04 -20.09
CA GLY A 250 -16.06 -0.87 -20.35
C GLY A 250 -16.37 -1.81 -19.18
N GLU A 251 -17.61 -2.31 -19.18
CA GLU A 251 -18.07 -3.29 -18.22
C GLU A 251 -17.31 -4.61 -18.41
N ALA A 252 -16.97 -5.28 -17.32
CA ALA A 252 -16.30 -6.57 -17.37
C ALA A 252 -16.56 -7.39 -16.10
N VAL A 253 -16.58 -8.71 -16.28
CA VAL A 253 -16.42 -9.69 -15.21
C VAL A 253 -15.14 -10.46 -15.48
N VAL A 254 -14.18 -10.42 -14.54
CA VAL A 254 -13.00 -11.28 -14.60
C VAL A 254 -13.05 -12.31 -13.49
N VAL A 255 -12.77 -13.57 -13.85
CA VAL A 255 -12.85 -14.72 -12.94
C VAL A 255 -11.54 -15.47 -12.87
N ALA A 256 -11.27 -16.09 -11.74
CA ALA A 256 -10.17 -17.04 -11.56
C ALA A 256 -10.57 -18.12 -10.55
N ASP A 257 -10.06 -19.33 -10.76
CA ASP A 257 -10.07 -20.38 -9.74
C ASP A 257 -8.85 -20.16 -8.83
N ILE A 258 -9.08 -20.01 -7.53
CA ILE A 258 -8.04 -19.75 -6.55
C ILE A 258 -8.06 -20.80 -5.45
N ASP A 259 -6.91 -21.06 -4.84
CA ASP A 259 -6.80 -21.86 -3.61
C ASP A 259 -6.45 -20.95 -2.42
N PRO A 260 -7.43 -20.63 -1.56
CA PRO A 260 -7.22 -19.84 -0.35
C PRO A 260 -6.17 -20.42 0.61
N ALA A 261 -5.90 -21.73 0.56
CA ALA A 261 -4.90 -22.35 1.42
C ALA A 261 -3.47 -21.87 1.10
N LEU A 262 -3.20 -21.38 -0.11
CA LEU A 262 -1.91 -20.77 -0.44
C LEU A 262 -1.61 -19.53 0.41
N ALA A 263 -2.63 -18.88 0.97
CA ALA A 263 -2.44 -17.76 1.88
C ALA A 263 -1.98 -18.18 3.28
N ASP A 264 -2.04 -19.48 3.63
CA ASP A 264 -1.54 -19.99 4.90
C ASP A 264 0.01 -20.14 4.87
N ASP A 265 0.66 -20.10 3.70
CA ASP A 265 2.12 -20.11 3.58
C ASP A 265 2.71 -18.68 3.63
N LYS A 266 3.31 -18.35 4.78
CA LYS A 266 3.97 -17.06 5.02
C LYS A 266 5.49 -17.12 4.86
N VAL A 267 6.02 -18.24 4.37
CA VAL A 267 7.45 -18.54 4.38
C VAL A 267 8.13 -18.07 3.09
N ARG A 268 9.28 -17.43 3.26
CA ARG A 268 10.20 -17.03 2.18
C ARG A 268 11.10 -18.20 1.76
N PRO A 269 11.79 -18.12 0.60
CA PRO A 269 12.73 -19.15 0.15
C PRO A 269 13.86 -19.50 1.14
N ASP A 270 14.22 -18.58 2.05
CA ASP A 270 15.24 -18.79 3.10
C ASP A 270 14.69 -19.44 4.38
N GLY A 271 13.38 -19.74 4.42
CA GLY A 271 12.71 -20.28 5.60
C GLY A 271 12.18 -19.23 6.58
N THR A 272 12.35 -17.93 6.29
CA THR A 272 11.80 -16.85 7.13
C THR A 272 10.28 -16.79 6.99
N ASP A 273 9.55 -17.02 8.08
CA ASP A 273 8.11 -16.74 8.16
C ASP A 273 7.89 -15.23 8.40
N LEU A 274 7.31 -14.56 7.40
CA LEU A 274 7.10 -13.11 7.41
C LEU A 274 6.23 -12.64 8.58
N PHE A 275 5.23 -13.41 8.99
CA PHE A 275 4.30 -13.01 10.04
C PHE A 275 4.86 -13.33 11.42
N ALA A 276 5.53 -14.48 11.58
CA ALA A 276 6.21 -14.84 12.81
C ALA A 276 7.43 -13.94 13.09
N ALA A 277 8.08 -13.41 12.05
CA ALA A 277 9.23 -12.51 12.18
C ALA A 277 8.86 -11.05 12.52
N ARG A 278 7.56 -10.68 12.48
CA ARG A 278 7.08 -9.36 12.90
C ARG A 278 7.45 -9.08 14.36
N ARG A 279 7.57 -7.80 14.69
CA ARG A 279 7.80 -7.32 16.07
C ARG A 279 6.74 -6.30 16.48
N PRO A 280 5.52 -6.74 16.87
CA PRO A 280 4.39 -5.85 17.16
C PRO A 280 4.69 -4.72 18.14
N ALA A 281 5.49 -4.99 19.18
CA ALA A 281 5.91 -3.97 20.15
C ALA A 281 6.62 -2.76 19.50
N LEU A 282 7.38 -2.96 18.40
CA LEU A 282 8.04 -1.87 17.68
C LEU A 282 7.04 -0.97 16.93
N TYR A 283 5.84 -1.49 16.64
CA TYR A 283 4.86 -0.83 15.79
C TYR A 283 3.85 0.02 16.57
N ALA A 284 3.98 0.12 17.89
CA ALA A 284 3.13 0.96 18.74
C ALA A 284 2.98 2.42 18.25
N PRO A 285 4.00 3.09 17.67
CA PRO A 285 3.85 4.43 17.10
C PRO A 285 2.85 4.51 15.92
N ILE A 286 2.64 3.40 15.19
CA ILE A 286 1.70 3.34 14.06
C ILE A 286 0.25 3.45 14.56
N THR A 287 -0.04 2.78 15.68
CA THR A 287 -1.36 2.76 16.32
C THR A 287 -1.60 3.93 17.27
N ALA A 288 -0.59 4.80 17.47
CA ALA A 288 -0.74 6.02 18.25
C ALA A 288 -1.44 7.12 17.42
N PRO A 289 -2.14 8.07 18.07
CA PRO A 289 -2.73 9.22 17.40
C PRO A 289 -1.71 9.94 16.49
N PRO A 290 -2.06 10.28 15.25
CA PRO A 290 -1.16 10.96 14.34
C PRO A 290 -0.65 12.29 14.90
N VAL A 291 0.67 12.46 14.85
CA VAL A 291 1.33 13.73 15.16
C VAL A 291 1.72 14.39 13.83
N PRO A 292 1.40 15.67 13.62
CA PRO A 292 1.86 16.39 12.44
C PRO A 292 3.38 16.38 12.35
N ARG A 293 3.90 16.34 11.11
CA ARG A 293 5.33 16.50 10.86
C ARG A 293 5.83 17.79 11.50
N SER A 294 6.95 17.69 12.23
CA SER A 294 7.62 18.85 12.85
C SER A 294 8.96 19.17 12.23
N ALA A 295 9.59 18.20 11.54
CA ALA A 295 10.88 18.41 10.94
C ALA A 295 10.78 19.33 9.69
N PRO A 296 11.77 20.22 9.49
CA PRO A 296 11.82 21.05 8.28
C PRO A 296 11.99 20.20 7.02
N ALA A 297 11.76 20.83 5.86
CA ALA A 297 12.08 20.23 4.58
C ALA A 297 13.60 20.01 4.46
N GLY A 298 13.98 18.87 3.87
CA GLY A 298 15.37 18.62 3.47
C GLY A 298 15.78 19.47 2.25
N ALA A 299 16.91 19.12 1.65
CA ALA A 299 17.41 19.76 0.44
C ALA A 299 16.47 19.53 -0.76
N ALA A 300 16.45 20.48 -1.69
CA ALA A 300 15.68 20.38 -2.93
C ALA A 300 16.10 19.16 -3.77
N LYS A 301 17.40 18.86 -3.78
CA LYS A 301 17.98 17.73 -4.50
C LYS A 301 19.20 17.20 -3.75
N LEU A 302 19.38 15.89 -3.83
CA LEU A 302 20.54 15.12 -3.37
C LEU A 302 20.94 14.15 -4.48
N ASN A 303 22.21 14.04 -4.82
CA ASN A 303 22.66 12.96 -5.71
C ASN A 303 22.92 11.69 -4.87
N ALA A 304 22.07 10.69 -5.04
CA ALA A 304 22.24 9.38 -4.41
C ALA A 304 22.86 8.40 -5.40
N ALA A 305 23.64 7.45 -4.87
CA ALA A 305 24.25 6.40 -5.64
C ALA A 305 24.00 5.02 -5.05
N VAL A 306 23.82 4.06 -5.93
CA VAL A 306 23.89 2.63 -5.65
C VAL A 306 25.17 2.10 -6.29
N VAL A 307 25.96 1.35 -5.53
CA VAL A 307 27.20 0.72 -6.01
C VAL A 307 27.18 -0.78 -5.77
N ARG A 308 27.94 -1.55 -6.55
CA ARG A 308 27.99 -3.03 -6.43
C ARG A 308 29.01 -3.56 -5.43
N SER A 309 29.99 -2.74 -5.06
CA SER A 309 31.05 -3.17 -4.15
C SER A 309 31.69 -1.99 -3.42
N PRO A 310 32.38 -2.24 -2.29
CA PRO A 310 33.07 -1.19 -1.55
C PRO A 310 34.09 -0.39 -2.36
N GLY A 311 34.77 -1.02 -3.32
CA GLY A 311 35.80 -0.37 -4.13
C GLY A 311 35.28 0.75 -5.04
N LEU A 312 33.97 0.80 -5.28
CA LEU A 312 33.32 1.76 -6.18
C LEU A 312 32.81 3.02 -5.45
N VAL A 313 32.89 3.07 -4.11
CA VAL A 313 32.40 4.22 -3.33
C VAL A 313 33.13 5.50 -3.71
N ALA A 314 34.47 5.47 -3.77
CA ALA A 314 35.27 6.64 -4.13
C ALA A 314 34.99 7.11 -5.57
N GLU A 315 34.64 6.19 -6.48
CA GLU A 315 34.24 6.54 -7.85
C GLU A 315 32.90 7.27 -7.86
N ALA A 316 31.89 6.74 -7.16
CA ALA A 316 30.58 7.39 -7.06
C ALA A 316 30.68 8.79 -6.45
N VAL A 317 31.49 8.96 -5.40
CA VAL A 317 31.73 10.26 -4.76
C VAL A 317 32.42 11.25 -5.71
N ARG A 318 33.44 10.82 -6.45
CA ARG A 318 34.08 11.66 -7.49
C ARG A 318 33.12 12.07 -8.60
N ALA A 319 32.14 11.21 -8.89
CA ALA A 319 31.06 11.49 -9.84
C ALA A 319 29.92 12.35 -9.24
N GLY A 320 30.07 12.84 -8.00
CA GLY A 320 29.16 13.79 -7.38
C GLY A 320 28.06 13.17 -6.52
N ALA A 321 28.19 11.90 -6.13
CA ALA A 321 27.29 11.28 -5.16
C ALA A 321 27.54 11.80 -3.74
N GLU A 322 26.47 12.16 -3.05
CA GLU A 322 26.48 12.67 -1.67
C GLU A 322 25.96 11.62 -0.67
N LEU A 323 25.19 10.64 -1.15
CA LEU A 323 24.80 9.44 -0.42
C LEU A 323 25.11 8.22 -1.28
N VAL A 324 25.87 7.26 -0.76
CA VAL A 324 26.22 6.02 -1.46
C VAL A 324 25.73 4.81 -0.67
N VAL A 325 24.85 3.99 -1.24
CA VAL A 325 24.32 2.79 -0.59
C VAL A 325 24.92 1.53 -1.22
N LEU A 326 25.55 0.71 -0.38
CA LEU A 326 26.16 -0.56 -0.75
C LEU A 326 25.17 -1.72 -0.52
N PRO A 327 25.39 -2.89 -1.15
CA PRO A 327 24.61 -4.08 -0.85
C PRO A 327 24.74 -4.50 0.61
N GLU A 328 23.78 -5.31 1.06
CA GLU A 328 23.89 -5.98 2.35
C GLU A 328 25.18 -6.81 2.43
N LEU A 329 25.91 -6.69 3.55
CA LEU A 329 27.15 -7.40 3.83
C LEU A 329 28.20 -7.26 2.71
N ALA A 330 28.29 -6.10 2.04
CA ALA A 330 29.17 -5.86 0.90
C ALA A 330 30.67 -6.08 1.16
N PHE A 331 31.11 -6.06 2.42
CA PHE A 331 32.49 -6.36 2.83
C PHE A 331 32.74 -7.86 3.09
N GLY A 332 31.71 -8.69 2.92
CA GLY A 332 31.70 -10.12 3.24
C GLY A 332 31.17 -10.41 4.64
N ALA A 333 30.59 -11.60 4.83
CA ALA A 333 29.94 -12.00 6.09
C ALA A 333 30.89 -12.07 7.30
N ALA A 334 32.20 -12.20 7.07
CA ALA A 334 33.23 -12.23 8.11
C ALA A 334 33.85 -10.85 8.41
N ALA A 335 33.44 -9.81 7.68
CA ALA A 335 33.96 -8.47 7.89
C ALA A 335 33.65 -7.97 9.31
N ARG A 336 34.60 -7.23 9.88
CA ARG A 336 34.42 -6.55 11.16
C ARG A 336 34.02 -5.10 10.91
N PRO A 337 33.13 -4.52 11.74
CA PRO A 337 32.69 -3.13 11.57
C PRO A 337 33.85 -2.13 11.45
N ALA A 338 34.89 -2.26 12.30
CA ALA A 338 36.03 -1.34 12.29
C ALA A 338 36.74 -1.27 10.92
N GLY A 339 36.91 -2.41 10.24
CA GLY A 339 37.55 -2.45 8.93
C GLY A 339 36.68 -1.83 7.83
N ALA A 340 35.39 -2.16 7.81
CA ALA A 340 34.44 -1.59 6.85
C ALA A 340 34.30 -0.07 7.02
N ILE A 341 34.17 0.40 8.26
CA ILE A 341 34.08 1.84 8.59
C ILE A 341 35.36 2.57 8.14
N ALA A 342 36.56 2.03 8.45
CA ALA A 342 37.81 2.67 8.05
C ALA A 342 37.95 2.76 6.52
N ALA A 343 37.59 1.70 5.79
CA ALA A 343 37.64 1.69 4.33
C ALA A 343 36.67 2.69 3.70
N LEU A 344 35.44 2.78 4.21
CA LEU A 344 34.45 3.73 3.72
C LEU A 344 34.81 5.19 4.07
N ALA A 345 35.31 5.44 5.28
CA ALA A 345 35.75 6.77 5.70
C ALA A 345 36.90 7.28 4.82
N GLU A 346 37.84 6.40 4.45
CA GLU A 346 38.88 6.72 3.47
C GLU A 346 38.27 7.05 2.09
N ALA A 347 37.32 6.24 1.62
CA ALA A 347 36.71 6.41 0.30
C ALA A 347 35.93 7.73 0.15
N VAL A 348 35.40 8.27 1.25
CA VAL A 348 34.67 9.55 1.27
C VAL A 348 35.49 10.72 1.84
N ARG A 349 36.78 10.49 2.15
CA ARG A 349 37.66 11.47 2.81
C ARG A 349 37.71 12.79 2.04
N GLY A 350 37.62 13.90 2.77
CA GLY A 350 37.68 15.25 2.19
C GLY A 350 36.39 15.67 1.46
N THR A 351 35.30 14.93 1.63
CA THR A 351 33.99 15.24 1.05
C THR A 351 32.91 15.28 2.14
N ALA A 352 31.73 15.82 1.81
CA ALA A 352 30.55 15.74 2.67
C ALA A 352 29.70 14.49 2.43
N ALA A 353 30.17 13.56 1.57
CA ALA A 353 29.42 12.38 1.20
C ALA A 353 29.37 11.35 2.35
N HIS A 354 28.29 10.59 2.37
CA HIS A 354 28.10 9.50 3.32
C HIS A 354 27.92 8.17 2.59
N ALA A 355 28.52 7.12 3.11
CA ALA A 355 28.34 5.75 2.64
C ALA A 355 27.54 4.92 3.65
N VAL A 356 26.65 4.07 3.16
CA VAL A 356 25.83 3.16 3.97
C VAL A 356 26.10 1.72 3.58
N THR A 357 26.42 0.88 4.55
CA THR A 357 26.59 -0.58 4.37
C THR A 357 26.02 -1.32 5.58
N THR A 358 25.94 -2.64 5.51
CA THR A 358 25.69 -3.48 6.69
C THR A 358 26.86 -4.41 6.98
N VAL A 359 27.05 -4.72 8.25
CA VAL A 359 28.07 -5.66 8.73
C VAL A 359 27.50 -6.47 9.89
N ARG A 360 27.93 -7.73 10.04
CA ARG A 360 27.65 -8.51 11.24
C ARG A 360 28.50 -7.99 12.40
N ASP A 361 27.88 -7.63 13.51
CA ASP A 361 28.64 -7.29 14.72
C ASP A 361 29.18 -8.57 15.37
N GLY A 362 30.22 -8.40 16.21
CA GLY A 362 31.03 -9.52 16.70
C GLY A 362 30.29 -10.53 17.58
N ASP A 363 29.10 -10.17 18.05
CA ASP A 363 28.23 -10.99 18.91
C ASP A 363 27.10 -11.66 18.10
N GLY A 364 27.19 -11.68 16.77
CA GLY A 364 26.22 -12.31 15.88
C GLY A 364 25.04 -11.42 15.48
N GLY A 365 25.02 -10.16 15.91
CA GLY A 365 24.08 -9.15 15.44
C GLY A 365 24.39 -8.67 14.03
N HIS A 366 23.46 -7.94 13.45
CA HIS A 366 23.55 -7.39 12.09
C HIS A 366 23.08 -5.95 12.15
N ALA A 367 23.85 -5.01 11.61
CA ALA A 367 23.55 -3.59 11.70
C ALA A 367 23.93 -2.84 10.42
N ALA A 368 23.18 -1.80 10.09
CA ALA A 368 23.56 -0.79 9.13
C ALA A 368 24.48 0.26 9.77
N TYR A 369 25.45 0.74 9.01
CA TYR A 369 26.45 1.74 9.40
C TYR A 369 26.43 2.88 8.40
N LEU A 370 26.26 4.09 8.91
CA LEU A 370 26.41 5.35 8.18
C LEU A 370 27.81 5.89 8.44
N VAL A 371 28.60 6.07 7.38
CA VAL A 371 30.01 6.44 7.47
C VAL A 371 30.25 7.73 6.69
N GLY A 372 30.84 8.72 7.34
CA GLY A 372 31.31 9.97 6.73
C GLY A 372 32.84 10.07 6.75
N ALA A 373 33.38 11.21 6.33
CA ALA A 373 34.82 11.43 6.23
C ALA A 373 35.56 11.31 7.58
N ASP A 374 34.87 11.60 8.69
CA ASP A 374 35.41 11.52 10.05
C ASP A 374 35.22 10.12 10.69
N GLY A 375 34.68 9.15 9.94
CA GLY A 375 34.41 7.80 10.43
C GLY A 375 32.92 7.53 10.65
N LEU A 376 32.59 6.83 11.74
CA LEU A 376 31.22 6.41 12.02
C LEU A 376 30.33 7.61 12.38
N ALA A 377 29.32 7.86 11.55
CA ALA A 377 28.32 8.91 11.78
C ALA A 377 27.01 8.36 12.39
N GLY A 378 26.70 7.07 12.18
CA GLY A 378 25.49 6.47 12.71
C GLY A 378 25.47 4.94 12.60
N ARG A 379 24.67 4.29 13.46
CA ARG A 379 24.47 2.85 13.46
C ARG A 379 23.00 2.52 13.74
N GLN A 380 22.43 1.62 12.95
CA GLN A 380 21.10 1.04 13.17
C GLN A 380 21.23 -0.48 13.25
N PRO A 381 21.09 -1.10 14.45
CA PRO A 381 20.90 -2.54 14.55
C PRO A 381 19.64 -2.97 13.81
N ARG A 382 19.69 -4.11 13.12
CA ARG A 382 18.52 -4.70 12.46
C ARG A 382 17.40 -4.92 13.47
N LEU A 383 16.18 -4.55 13.11
CA LEU A 383 14.99 -4.64 13.97
C LEU A 383 14.44 -6.06 13.99
N HIS A 384 14.28 -6.68 12.83
CA HIS A 384 13.67 -8.00 12.67
C HIS A 384 14.76 -9.08 12.65
N GLY A 385 14.62 -10.10 13.51
CA GLY A 385 15.66 -11.11 13.71
C GLY A 385 17.00 -10.52 14.17
N GLY A 386 16.97 -9.37 14.86
CA GLY A 386 18.15 -8.64 15.35
C GLY A 386 17.90 -8.01 16.72
N ALA A 387 18.85 -7.21 17.20
CA ALA A 387 18.83 -6.60 18.54
C ALA A 387 18.31 -5.15 18.56
N GLY A 388 17.79 -4.64 17.44
CA GLY A 388 17.28 -3.28 17.33
C GLY A 388 15.91 -3.12 18.00
N GLU A 389 15.77 -2.12 18.87
CA GLU A 389 14.54 -1.84 19.63
C GLU A 389 13.80 -0.58 19.16
N LYS A 390 14.39 0.17 18.22
CA LYS A 390 13.76 1.33 17.57
C LYS A 390 14.47 1.69 16.27
N LEU A 391 13.76 2.38 15.40
CA LEU A 391 14.33 2.99 14.20
C LEU A 391 14.88 4.38 14.54
N GLU A 392 16.17 4.60 14.28
CA GLU A 392 16.84 5.88 14.46
C GLU A 392 16.78 6.72 13.18
N ILE A 393 16.64 8.04 13.35
CA ILE A 393 16.70 9.01 12.25
C ILE A 393 17.94 9.89 12.40
N PHE A 394 18.77 9.88 11.37
CA PHE A 394 20.03 10.65 11.33
C PHE A 394 19.81 11.95 10.56
N THR A 395 20.14 13.08 11.19
CA THR A 395 20.06 14.39 10.54
C THR A 395 21.38 14.70 9.83
N LEU A 396 21.30 14.93 8.52
CA LEU A 396 22.41 15.24 7.63
C LEU A 396 22.19 16.62 6.98
N PRO A 397 23.22 17.24 6.37
CA PRO A 397 23.09 18.58 5.77
C PRO A 397 21.97 18.69 4.73
N TRP A 398 21.63 17.59 4.06
CA TRP A 398 20.61 17.53 3.02
C TRP A 398 19.25 17.01 3.49
N GLY A 399 19.08 16.61 4.76
CA GLY A 399 17.81 16.08 5.26
C GLY A 399 17.96 14.95 6.27
N ARG A 400 16.87 14.22 6.48
CA ARG A 400 16.75 13.19 7.52
C ARG A 400 16.77 11.80 6.91
N LEU A 401 17.68 10.96 7.39
CA LEU A 401 17.95 9.62 6.85
C LEU A 401 17.52 8.53 7.84
N ALA A 402 16.73 7.58 7.36
CA ALA A 402 16.51 6.29 8.00
C ALA A 402 17.45 5.23 7.39
N LEU A 403 17.99 4.33 8.21
CA LEU A 403 18.77 3.19 7.76
C LEU A 403 17.92 1.92 7.90
N ILE A 404 17.66 1.21 6.81
CA ILE A 404 16.85 -0.01 6.81
C ILE A 404 17.77 -1.21 6.52
N ALA A 405 18.07 -2.01 7.53
CA ALA A 405 19.11 -3.03 7.45
C ALA A 405 18.56 -4.40 7.00
N GLY A 406 18.93 -4.85 5.79
CA GLY A 406 18.59 -6.19 5.31
C GLY A 406 17.09 -6.46 5.31
N ASP A 407 16.69 -7.55 5.97
CA ASP A 407 15.29 -8.01 6.08
C ASP A 407 14.33 -7.00 6.74
N ASP A 408 14.81 -5.93 7.38
CA ASP A 408 13.94 -4.84 7.83
C ASP A 408 13.13 -4.22 6.67
N ALA A 409 13.64 -4.36 5.44
CA ALA A 409 12.99 -3.91 4.20
C ALA A 409 11.71 -4.68 3.84
N LEU A 410 11.51 -5.89 4.39
CA LEU A 410 10.34 -6.73 4.11
C LEU A 410 9.06 -6.18 4.73
N PHE A 411 9.20 -5.43 5.83
CA PHE A 411 8.09 -5.04 6.69
C PHE A 411 7.60 -3.62 6.33
N PRO A 412 6.35 -3.44 5.87
CA PRO A 412 5.76 -2.11 5.67
C PRO A 412 5.89 -1.22 6.91
N GLU A 413 5.75 -1.83 8.08
CA GLU A 413 5.79 -1.14 9.37
C GLU A 413 7.12 -0.39 9.56
N THR A 414 8.25 -0.93 9.08
CA THR A 414 9.55 -0.26 9.18
C THR A 414 9.56 1.10 8.47
N PHE A 415 9.05 1.16 7.24
CA PHE A 415 9.01 2.39 6.46
C PHE A 415 7.96 3.37 7.01
N ARG A 416 6.86 2.84 7.54
CA ARG A 416 5.88 3.69 8.24
C ARG A 416 6.48 4.33 9.48
N LEU A 417 7.27 3.60 10.27
CA LEU A 417 8.01 4.17 11.40
C LEU A 417 8.98 5.27 10.94
N ALA A 418 9.67 5.07 9.81
CA ALA A 418 10.54 6.09 9.23
C ALA A 418 9.77 7.38 8.88
N ALA A 419 8.62 7.25 8.22
CA ALA A 419 7.80 8.41 7.85
C ALA A 419 7.17 9.11 9.05
N ILE A 420 6.69 8.37 10.05
CA ILE A 420 6.18 8.95 11.31
C ILE A 420 7.30 9.70 12.03
N ALA A 421 8.54 9.22 11.97
CA ALA A 421 9.72 9.87 12.52
C ALA A 421 10.29 10.98 11.61
N ASP A 422 9.54 11.41 10.59
CA ASP A 422 9.88 12.48 9.66
C ASP A 422 11.19 12.24 8.88
N ALA A 423 11.48 10.99 8.51
CA ALA A 423 12.53 10.72 7.54
C ALA A 423 12.18 11.35 6.17
N ASP A 424 13.22 11.74 5.42
CA ASP A 424 13.11 12.23 4.05
C ASP A 424 13.61 11.20 3.03
N VAL A 425 14.61 10.41 3.46
CA VAL A 425 15.29 9.39 2.68
C VAL A 425 15.42 8.12 3.52
N ALA A 426 15.27 6.96 2.90
CA ALA A 426 15.60 5.66 3.46
C ALA A 426 16.74 5.01 2.64
N ALA A 427 17.85 4.67 3.30
CA ALA A 427 18.91 3.87 2.71
C ALA A 427 18.67 2.39 3.05
N VAL A 428 18.63 1.54 2.03
CA VAL A 428 18.21 0.13 2.14
C VAL A 428 19.28 -0.80 1.57
N PRO A 429 20.36 -1.09 2.32
CA PRO A 429 21.26 -2.19 2.02
C PRO A 429 20.57 -3.54 2.32
N PHE A 430 20.23 -4.32 1.28
CA PHE A 430 19.44 -5.54 1.43
C PHE A 430 19.75 -6.61 0.37
N THR A 431 19.24 -7.82 0.58
CA THR A 431 19.31 -8.94 -0.37
C THR A 431 17.91 -9.40 -0.72
N PRO A 432 17.36 -9.00 -1.90
CA PRO A 432 16.03 -9.46 -2.30
C PRO A 432 16.05 -10.97 -2.57
N LEU A 433 15.04 -11.68 -2.08
CA LEU A 433 14.87 -13.11 -2.38
C LEU A 433 13.71 -13.38 -3.34
N GLU A 434 12.77 -12.45 -3.43
CA GLU A 434 11.59 -12.58 -4.28
C GLU A 434 11.43 -11.35 -5.18
N PRO A 435 10.96 -11.51 -6.43
CA PRO A 435 10.86 -10.39 -7.38
C PRO A 435 9.99 -9.23 -6.87
N TRP A 436 8.91 -9.54 -6.15
CA TRP A 436 7.96 -8.55 -5.65
C TRP A 436 8.62 -7.55 -4.68
N GLU A 437 9.65 -7.96 -3.93
CA GLU A 437 10.33 -7.09 -2.95
C GLU A 437 10.87 -5.82 -3.63
N THR A 438 11.43 -5.96 -4.84
CA THR A 438 11.92 -4.85 -5.66
C THR A 438 10.89 -4.28 -6.62
N ALA A 439 10.05 -5.12 -7.24
CA ALA A 439 9.14 -4.68 -8.30
C ALA A 439 7.89 -3.97 -7.77
N LEU A 440 7.46 -4.31 -6.54
CA LEU A 440 6.23 -3.83 -5.93
C LEU A 440 6.50 -3.23 -4.54
N GLY A 441 7.24 -3.95 -3.69
CA GLY A 441 7.51 -3.60 -2.30
C GLY A 441 8.17 -2.24 -2.15
N LEU A 442 9.43 -2.09 -2.55
CA LEU A 442 10.17 -0.83 -2.39
C LEU A 442 9.50 0.38 -3.09
N PRO A 443 8.97 0.27 -4.33
CA PRO A 443 8.18 1.34 -4.92
C PRO A 443 6.97 1.75 -4.08
N GLU A 444 6.23 0.79 -3.51
CA GLU A 444 5.11 1.10 -2.62
C GLU A 444 5.57 1.75 -1.33
N ARG A 445 6.67 1.30 -0.73
CA ARG A 445 7.24 1.93 0.47
C ARG A 445 7.59 3.38 0.24
N SER A 446 8.07 3.72 -0.96
CA SER A 446 8.31 5.11 -1.35
C SER A 446 7.00 5.88 -1.51
N ALA A 447 6.01 5.31 -2.21
CA ALA A 447 4.71 5.92 -2.50
C ALA A 447 3.88 6.19 -1.23
N GLU A 448 3.56 5.15 -0.45
CA GLU A 448 2.61 5.20 0.68
C GLU A 448 3.16 5.99 1.89
N ASN A 449 4.47 6.23 1.93
CA ASN A 449 5.15 6.91 3.03
C ASN A 449 5.73 8.27 2.63
N ARG A 450 5.73 8.62 1.34
CA ARG A 450 6.42 9.79 0.80
C ARG A 450 7.87 9.84 1.26
N LEU A 451 8.60 8.75 0.96
CA LEU A 451 10.01 8.60 1.25
C LEU A 451 10.81 8.44 -0.04
N ASN A 452 11.92 9.15 -0.17
CA ASN A 452 12.91 8.77 -1.17
C ASN A 452 13.58 7.47 -0.70
N VAL A 453 13.75 6.48 -1.58
CA VAL A 453 14.33 5.19 -1.21
C VAL A 453 15.55 4.91 -2.07
N VAL A 454 16.69 4.67 -1.44
CA VAL A 454 17.95 4.32 -2.09
C VAL A 454 18.32 2.91 -1.64
N ALA A 455 17.98 1.92 -2.46
CA ALA A 455 18.11 0.52 -2.15
C ALA A 455 19.21 -0.14 -2.98
N SER A 456 20.07 -0.92 -2.34
CA SER A 456 21.18 -1.61 -2.99
C SER A 456 21.20 -3.06 -2.58
N GLY A 457 21.25 -3.95 -3.55
CA GLY A 457 21.43 -5.38 -3.38
C GLY A 457 22.50 -5.94 -4.31
N PRO A 458 22.84 -7.24 -4.15
CA PRO A 458 23.94 -7.86 -4.88
C PRO A 458 23.74 -7.83 -6.40
N ASP A 459 22.51 -8.07 -6.86
CA ASP A 459 22.15 -8.21 -8.27
C ASP A 459 21.51 -6.95 -8.88
N GLY A 460 21.19 -5.94 -8.08
CA GLY A 460 20.70 -4.66 -8.55
C GLY A 460 20.33 -3.73 -7.42
N GLY A 461 19.84 -2.55 -7.76
CA GLY A 461 19.27 -1.66 -6.78
C GLY A 461 18.28 -0.69 -7.42
N LEU A 462 17.70 0.15 -6.58
CA LEU A 462 16.68 1.11 -6.95
C LEU A 462 17.01 2.46 -6.32
N ILE A 463 16.90 3.52 -7.11
CA ILE A 463 16.83 4.89 -6.59
C ILE A 463 15.43 5.41 -6.93
N LEU A 464 14.58 5.43 -5.91
CA LEU A 464 13.18 5.86 -5.97
C LEU A 464 13.11 7.29 -5.46
N ALA A 465 12.98 8.24 -6.39
CA ALA A 465 12.89 9.66 -6.07
C ALA A 465 11.42 10.09 -5.99
N LEU A 466 11.12 10.96 -5.04
CA LEU A 466 9.79 11.56 -4.96
C LEU A 466 9.64 12.61 -6.06
N PRO A 467 8.55 12.57 -6.86
CA PRO A 467 8.24 13.67 -7.77
C PRO A 467 7.91 14.93 -6.97
N ALA A 468 8.24 16.08 -7.55
CA ALA A 468 7.75 17.38 -7.06
C ALA A 468 6.24 17.52 -7.30
N ASP A 469 5.75 16.93 -8.40
CA ASP A 469 4.33 16.87 -8.74
C ASP A 469 3.65 15.76 -7.95
N PHE A 470 3.07 16.14 -6.82
CA PHE A 470 2.35 15.21 -5.96
C PHE A 470 1.14 15.91 -5.34
N THR A 471 -0.01 15.24 -5.47
CA THR A 471 -1.38 15.61 -5.06
C THR A 471 -2.30 15.97 -6.21
N LEU A 472 -3.56 15.57 -6.11
CA LEU A 472 -4.60 15.94 -7.08
C LEU A 472 -4.93 17.44 -7.07
N TRP A 473 -4.52 18.19 -6.04
CA TRP A 473 -4.96 19.57 -5.79
C TRP A 473 -3.85 20.63 -5.88
N THR A 474 -2.67 20.29 -6.41
CA THR A 474 -1.64 21.25 -6.82
C THR A 474 -1.47 21.24 -8.33
N SER A 475 -0.73 22.21 -8.85
CA SER A 475 -0.29 22.19 -10.26
C SER A 475 0.64 21.00 -10.51
N TRP A 476 0.53 20.42 -11.71
CA TRP A 476 1.43 19.39 -12.22
C TRP A 476 2.45 20.02 -13.18
N ASP A 477 3.74 19.78 -12.99
CA ASP A 477 4.81 20.12 -13.93
C ASP A 477 4.88 19.09 -15.07
N GLY A 478 3.81 18.96 -15.84
CA GLY A 478 3.72 18.06 -16.98
C GLY A 478 2.33 17.50 -17.22
N PRO A 479 2.13 16.71 -18.29
CA PRO A 479 0.86 16.02 -18.50
C PRO A 479 0.67 14.96 -17.40
N PHE A 480 -0.49 14.96 -16.76
CA PHE A 480 -0.86 13.90 -15.82
C PHE A 480 -0.91 12.55 -16.55
N GLU A 481 -0.11 11.59 -16.10
CA GLU A 481 0.04 10.27 -16.73
C GLU A 481 -0.93 9.20 -16.19
N GLY A 482 -1.85 9.59 -15.29
CA GLY A 482 -2.77 8.67 -14.65
C GLY A 482 -2.24 8.07 -13.35
N ARG A 483 -1.03 8.39 -12.89
CA ARG A 483 -0.46 7.90 -11.62
C ARG A 483 -0.39 9.03 -10.61
N ILE A 484 -0.67 8.74 -9.34
CA ILE A 484 -0.74 9.77 -8.29
C ILE A 484 0.46 9.69 -7.35
N SER A 485 0.75 8.51 -6.81
CA SER A 485 1.72 8.34 -5.72
C SER A 485 3.01 7.63 -6.15
N HIS A 486 3.03 7.07 -7.36
CA HIS A 486 4.16 6.31 -7.88
C HIS A 486 5.46 7.14 -7.92
N PRO A 487 6.59 6.62 -7.39
CA PRO A 487 7.86 7.35 -7.42
C PRO A 487 8.49 7.38 -8.82
N LEU A 488 9.47 8.26 -9.00
CA LEU A 488 10.39 8.22 -10.14
C LEU A 488 11.38 7.07 -9.93
N VAL A 489 11.32 6.05 -10.79
CA VAL A 489 12.09 4.82 -10.62
C VAL A 489 13.36 4.86 -11.46
N ASN A 490 14.52 4.79 -10.81
CA ASN A 490 15.81 4.58 -11.46
C ASN A 490 16.36 3.20 -11.10
N GLN A 491 16.38 2.30 -12.08
CA GLN A 491 16.91 0.94 -11.93
C GLN A 491 18.45 0.97 -11.99
N ALA A 492 19.10 0.41 -10.98
CA ALA A 492 20.56 0.32 -10.93
C ALA A 492 21.06 -1.00 -11.54
N GLY A 493 21.31 -0.99 -12.85
CA GLY A 493 21.86 -2.12 -13.58
C GLY A 493 23.39 -2.16 -13.63
N GLY A 494 24.05 -1.00 -13.52
CA GLY A 494 25.51 -0.87 -13.66
C GLY A 494 26.31 -1.08 -12.36
N PRO A 495 27.66 -1.00 -12.44
CA PRO A 495 28.54 -1.04 -11.27
C PRO A 495 28.34 0.15 -10.31
N VAL A 496 28.08 1.33 -10.89
CA VAL A 496 27.70 2.56 -10.20
C VAL A 496 26.48 3.13 -10.91
N THR A 497 25.44 3.47 -10.17
CA THR A 497 24.26 4.18 -10.69
C THR A 497 24.02 5.40 -9.81
N ILE A 498 23.91 6.58 -10.39
CA ILE A 498 23.68 7.84 -9.68
C ILE A 498 22.38 8.46 -10.20
N ALA A 499 21.52 8.87 -9.29
CA ALA A 499 20.30 9.59 -9.62
C ALA A 499 19.98 10.64 -8.54
N GLY A 500 19.27 11.69 -8.95
CA GLY A 500 18.78 12.70 -8.01
C GLY A 500 17.59 12.18 -7.21
N VAL A 501 17.60 12.41 -5.90
CA VAL A 501 16.43 12.27 -5.01
C VAL A 501 16.07 13.64 -4.44
N HIS A 502 14.84 13.80 -3.95
CA HIS A 502 14.31 15.10 -3.52
C HIS A 502 13.82 15.06 -2.07
N PRO A 503 14.73 15.16 -1.07
CA PRO A 503 14.37 15.14 0.35
C PRO A 503 13.28 16.14 0.73
N ALA A 504 13.30 17.34 0.15
CA ALA A 504 12.28 18.37 0.39
C ALA A 504 10.85 17.91 0.07
N GLN A 505 10.66 16.94 -0.83
CA GLN A 505 9.33 16.49 -1.26
C GLN A 505 8.67 15.50 -0.29
N ALA A 506 9.40 15.01 0.71
CA ALA A 506 8.87 14.13 1.77
C ALA A 506 7.92 14.85 2.75
N VAL A 507 7.92 16.19 2.73
CA VAL A 507 7.03 17.00 3.59
C VAL A 507 5.59 17.01 3.10
N ASN A 508 5.37 16.92 1.78
CA ASN A 508 4.02 16.87 1.21
C ASN A 508 3.53 15.43 1.24
N ARG A 509 2.54 15.17 2.10
CA ARG A 509 1.90 13.87 2.30
C ARG A 509 0.42 13.85 1.90
N LEU A 510 -0.09 14.96 1.38
CA LEU A 510 -1.49 15.10 0.98
C LEU A 510 -1.70 14.50 -0.41
N VAL A 511 -2.26 13.31 -0.54
CA VAL A 511 -2.60 12.73 -1.85
C VAL A 511 -3.83 13.40 -2.47
N SER A 512 -4.75 13.86 -1.62
CA SER A 512 -5.94 14.61 -1.99
C SER A 512 -6.28 15.63 -0.89
N LYS A 513 -7.27 16.50 -1.13
CA LYS A 513 -7.82 17.43 -0.14
C LYS A 513 -8.19 16.65 1.12
N ASN A 514 -7.63 17.02 2.26
CA ASN A 514 -7.86 16.37 3.56
C ASN A 514 -7.50 14.87 3.62
N THR A 515 -6.65 14.38 2.71
CA THR A 515 -6.22 12.97 2.69
C THR A 515 -4.70 12.91 2.75
N ASP A 516 -4.17 12.68 3.96
CA ASP A 516 -2.73 12.55 4.22
C ASP A 516 -2.33 11.06 4.28
N LEU A 517 -1.34 10.65 3.49
CA LEU A 517 -0.88 9.26 3.38
C LEU A 517 -0.27 8.70 4.68
N VAL A 518 0.24 9.56 5.57
CA VAL A 518 0.88 9.16 6.84
C VAL A 518 0.00 9.57 8.00
N GLY A 519 -0.42 10.84 8.05
CA GLY A 519 -1.23 11.43 9.11
C GLY A 519 -2.71 11.04 9.07
N GLY A 520 -3.23 10.63 7.90
CA GLY A 520 -4.61 10.18 7.72
C GLY A 520 -4.86 8.71 8.05
N ARG A 521 -3.83 8.01 8.55
CA ARG A 521 -3.94 6.60 8.95
C ARG A 521 -5.00 6.39 10.04
N PRO A 522 -5.78 5.29 9.99
CA PRO A 522 -6.86 5.03 10.94
C PRO A 522 -6.34 4.34 12.20
N ALA A 523 -5.48 5.02 12.97
CA ALA A 523 -4.75 4.47 14.11
C ALA A 523 -5.66 3.77 15.16
N HIS A 524 -6.90 4.24 15.33
CA HIS A 524 -7.90 3.68 16.24
C HIS A 524 -8.46 2.31 15.81
N ALA A 525 -8.29 1.92 14.54
CA ALA A 525 -8.93 0.77 13.94
C ALA A 525 -7.93 -0.27 13.37
N VAL A 526 -6.63 -0.12 13.67
CA VAL A 526 -5.57 -1.03 13.23
C VAL A 526 -4.71 -1.54 14.39
N ALA A 527 -5.34 -1.70 15.56
CA ALA A 527 -4.64 -2.07 16.79
C ALA A 527 -3.97 -3.46 16.71
N ALA A 528 -4.41 -4.36 15.81
CA ALA A 528 -3.79 -5.68 15.68
C ALA A 528 -2.37 -5.59 15.10
N LEU A 529 -1.99 -4.47 14.49
CA LEU A 529 -0.61 -4.24 14.05
C LEU A 529 0.37 -4.29 15.22
N ALA A 530 0.02 -3.68 16.35
CA ALA A 530 0.88 -3.58 17.53
C ALA A 530 0.55 -4.62 18.62
N ALA A 531 -0.50 -5.42 18.44
CA ALA A 531 -0.84 -6.50 19.34
C ALA A 531 0.03 -7.74 19.05
N ASP A 532 0.51 -8.39 20.11
CA ASP A 532 0.99 -9.76 19.99
C ASP A 532 -0.15 -10.65 19.49
N ALA A 533 0.16 -11.59 18.59
CA ALA A 533 -0.85 -12.49 18.06
C ALA A 533 -1.61 -13.16 19.21
N PRO A 534 -2.96 -13.20 19.18
CA PRO A 534 -3.72 -13.85 20.24
C PRO A 534 -3.27 -15.31 20.36
N SER A 535 -2.97 -15.74 21.60
CA SER A 535 -2.60 -17.11 21.91
C SER A 535 -3.70 -18.06 21.42
N GLY A 536 -3.45 -18.78 20.33
CA GLY A 536 -4.36 -19.80 19.80
C GLY A 536 -4.91 -19.57 18.39
N ALA A 537 -4.57 -18.47 17.70
CA ALA A 537 -4.73 -18.45 16.24
C ALA A 537 -3.74 -19.45 15.63
N PRO A 538 -4.16 -20.41 14.79
CA PRO A 538 -3.22 -21.25 14.05
C PRO A 538 -2.34 -20.32 13.20
N ARG A 539 -1.03 -20.37 13.47
CA ARG A 539 -0.02 -19.76 12.60
C ARG A 539 0.10 -20.59 11.34
#